data_AF-A0A4Y8SW60-F1
#
_entry.id   AF-A0A4Y8SW60-F1
#
_cell.length_a   1.000
_cell.length_b   1.000
_cell.length_c   1.000
_cell.angle_alpha   90.00
_cell.angle_beta   90.00
_cell.angle_gamma   90.00
#
_symmetry.space_group_name_H-M   'P 1'
#
loop_
_entity.id
_entity.type
_entity.pdbx_description
1 polymer ?
#
loop_
_entity_poly.entity_id
_entity_poly.type
_entity_poly.pdbx_seq_one_letter_code
_entity_poly.pdbx_strand_id
1 'polypeptide(L)'
;MDKEVRRYKIILGIIFGLILVWAVTTNSNVDKIEEGYTHQLDFENKLKEYSNSMILIEDSQIEHRDKENDNIYKANWKGFELYAKVGKSDWVSNSVSVATNKKVFEDKTSYKQYRKLMECVIRIADPKLTIEEIDKLIAKGVDENESPNTYDFGYDRYVGKDKTINISFIITDRK
;
A
#
# COMPACT_ATOMS: atom_id res chain seq x y z
N MET A 1 -19.61 8.71 -55.65
CA MET A 1 -19.35 8.62 -54.19
C MET A 1 -19.95 9.85 -53.54
N ASP A 2 -20.99 9.66 -52.74
CA ASP A 2 -21.83 10.73 -52.22
C ASP A 2 -21.06 11.72 -51.35
N LYS A 3 -21.42 13.02 -51.43
CA LYS A 3 -20.75 14.08 -50.64
C LYS A 3 -20.83 13.80 -49.14
N GLU A 4 -21.90 13.16 -48.69
CA GLU A 4 -22.09 12.75 -47.29
C GLU A 4 -21.12 11.65 -46.85
N VAL A 5 -20.94 10.63 -47.69
CA VAL A 5 -19.98 9.53 -47.42
C VAL A 5 -18.55 10.07 -47.30
N ARG A 6 -18.19 11.09 -48.10
CA ARG A 6 -16.88 11.74 -48.02
C ARG A 6 -16.71 12.54 -46.72
N ARG A 7 -17.74 13.27 -46.29
CA ARG A 7 -17.72 14.03 -45.02
C ARG A 7 -17.61 13.11 -43.81
N TYR A 8 -18.34 12.01 -43.80
CA TYR A 8 -18.29 11.03 -42.71
C TYR A 8 -16.88 10.43 -42.53
N LYS A 9 -16.21 10.07 -43.64
CA LYS A 9 -14.82 9.55 -43.60
C LYS A 9 -13.82 10.56 -43.05
N ILE A 10 -13.99 11.85 -43.36
CA ILE A 10 -13.11 12.91 -42.84
C ILE A 10 -13.32 13.09 -41.33
N ILE A 11 -14.57 13.14 -40.87
CA ILE A 11 -14.89 13.26 -39.44
C ILE A 11 -14.34 12.06 -38.66
N LEU A 12 -14.53 10.84 -39.18
CA LEU A 12 -14.02 9.63 -38.54
C LEU A 12 -12.49 9.63 -38.45
N GLY A 13 -11.80 10.11 -39.49
CA GLY A 13 -10.35 10.26 -39.49
C GLY A 13 -9.86 11.26 -38.44
N ILE A 14 -10.57 12.37 -38.24
CA ILE A 14 -10.26 13.36 -37.20
C ILE A 14 -10.45 12.75 -35.81
N ILE A 15 -11.55 12.04 -35.58
CA ILE A 15 -11.82 11.38 -34.29
C ILE A 15 -10.74 10.35 -33.97
N PHE A 16 -10.37 9.50 -34.93
CA PHE A 16 -9.28 8.53 -34.74
C PHE A 16 -7.93 9.21 -34.48
N GLY A 17 -7.65 10.31 -35.19
CA GLY A 17 -6.44 11.12 -34.96
C GLY A 17 -6.40 11.69 -33.54
N LEU A 18 -7.52 12.21 -33.03
CA LEU A 18 -7.63 12.73 -31.67
C LEU A 18 -7.48 11.62 -30.61
N ILE A 19 -8.05 10.43 -30.84
CA ILE A 19 -7.88 9.28 -29.93
C ILE A 19 -6.41 8.83 -29.90
N LEU A 20 -5.72 8.80 -31.04
CA LEU A 20 -4.31 8.43 -31.11
C LEU A 20 -3.40 9.47 -30.42
N VAL A 21 -3.64 10.76 -30.65
CA VAL A 21 -2.89 11.83 -29.96
C VAL A 21 -3.17 11.78 -28.46
N TRP A 22 -4.42 11.57 -28.05
CA TRP A 22 -4.78 11.39 -26.64
C TRP A 22 -4.07 10.17 -26.04
N ALA A 23 -4.10 9.01 -26.70
CA ALA A 23 -3.44 7.79 -26.23
C ALA A 23 -1.91 7.93 -26.14
N VAL A 24 -1.27 8.66 -27.05
CA VAL A 24 0.18 8.90 -27.02
C VAL A 24 0.54 9.91 -25.93
N THR A 25 -0.26 10.96 -25.75
CA THR A 25 -0.02 12.00 -24.72
C THR A 25 -0.35 11.52 -23.31
N THR A 26 -1.36 10.67 -23.13
CA THR A 26 -1.62 10.00 -21.85
C THR A 26 -0.56 8.95 -21.57
N ASN A 27 -0.09 8.17 -22.55
CA ASN A 27 1.03 7.23 -22.37
C ASN A 27 2.38 7.89 -22.04
N SER A 28 2.62 9.14 -22.43
CA SER A 28 3.81 9.88 -22.00
C SER A 28 3.74 10.37 -20.55
N ASN A 29 2.53 10.46 -19.98
CA ASN A 29 2.27 10.78 -18.59
C ASN A 29 1.76 9.55 -17.79
N VAL A 30 1.83 8.34 -18.35
CA VAL A 30 1.63 7.12 -17.57
C VAL A 30 2.77 7.11 -16.57
N ASP A 31 2.45 7.40 -15.32
CA ASP A 31 3.35 7.27 -14.19
C ASP A 31 4.06 5.94 -14.33
N LYS A 32 5.35 6.01 -14.70
CA LYS A 32 6.16 4.82 -14.90
C LYS A 32 6.12 4.06 -13.58
N ILE A 33 5.65 2.81 -13.64
CA ILE A 33 5.60 1.90 -12.49
C ILE A 33 6.90 2.05 -11.70
N GLU A 34 6.77 2.55 -10.48
CA GLU A 34 7.92 2.71 -9.58
C GLU A 34 8.12 1.38 -8.85
N GLU A 35 9.26 0.72 -9.12
CA GLU A 35 9.56 -0.59 -8.54
C GLU A 35 9.58 -0.49 -7.00
N GLY A 36 8.86 -1.40 -6.34
CA GLY A 36 8.70 -1.38 -4.89
C GLY A 36 7.59 -0.43 -4.39
N TYR A 37 6.81 0.18 -5.28
CA TYR A 37 5.67 1.04 -4.94
C TYR A 37 4.38 0.53 -5.60
N THR A 38 3.25 0.92 -5.02
CA THR A 38 1.90 0.73 -5.55
C THR A 38 1.17 2.07 -5.50
N HIS A 39 0.46 2.43 -6.56
CA HIS A 39 -0.40 3.62 -6.57
C HIS A 39 -1.35 3.59 -5.36
N GLN A 40 -1.57 4.72 -4.67
CA GLN A 40 -2.33 4.77 -3.42
C GLN A 40 -3.67 4.03 -3.49
N LEU A 41 -4.50 4.36 -4.48
CA LEU A 41 -5.81 3.70 -4.69
C LEU A 41 -5.69 2.18 -4.87
N ASP A 42 -4.67 1.70 -5.57
CA ASP A 42 -4.43 0.27 -5.76
C ASP A 42 -3.94 -0.40 -4.48
N PHE A 43 -3.14 0.29 -3.68
CA PHE A 43 -2.70 -0.19 -2.37
C PHE A 43 -3.91 -0.41 -1.44
N GLU A 44 -4.80 0.59 -1.34
CA GLU A 44 -6.02 0.52 -0.54
C GLU A 44 -7.00 -0.55 -1.06
N ASN A 45 -7.16 -0.66 -2.38
CA ASN A 45 -7.98 -1.69 -2.99
C ASN A 45 -7.44 -3.10 -2.74
N LYS A 46 -6.12 -3.32 -2.79
CA LYS A 46 -5.51 -4.61 -2.44
C LYS A 46 -5.73 -4.97 -0.98
N LEU A 47 -5.62 -4.00 -0.05
CA LEU A 47 -5.97 -4.23 1.35
C LEU A 47 -7.42 -4.70 1.50
N LYS A 48 -8.35 -4.06 0.80
CA LYS A 48 -9.76 -4.47 0.76
C LYS A 48 -9.95 -5.87 0.16
N GLU A 49 -9.33 -6.16 -0.97
CA GLU A 49 -9.45 -7.43 -1.66
C GLU A 49 -8.88 -8.59 -0.82
N TYR A 50 -7.62 -8.49 -0.39
CA TYR A 50 -6.94 -9.56 0.35
C TYR A 50 -7.54 -9.81 1.74
N SER A 51 -8.24 -8.82 2.27
CA SER A 51 -8.96 -8.92 3.53
C SER A 51 -10.41 -9.40 3.39
N ASN A 52 -10.89 -9.66 2.17
CA ASN A 52 -12.31 -9.92 1.88
C ASN A 52 -13.24 -8.82 2.43
N SER A 53 -12.91 -7.56 2.14
CA SER A 53 -13.58 -6.33 2.60
C SER A 53 -13.55 -6.07 4.11
N MET A 54 -12.71 -6.78 4.86
CA MET A 54 -12.54 -6.53 6.30
C MET A 54 -11.77 -5.23 6.59
N ILE A 55 -10.79 -4.91 5.74
CA ILE A 55 -9.95 -3.71 5.83
C ILE A 55 -10.44 -2.73 4.77
N LEU A 56 -10.91 -1.57 5.22
CA LEU A 56 -11.35 -0.45 4.38
C LEU A 56 -10.66 0.79 4.92
N ILE A 57 -9.85 1.43 4.09
CA ILE A 57 -9.25 2.73 4.41
C ILE A 57 -10.24 3.78 3.94
N GLU A 58 -10.85 4.49 4.88
CA GLU A 58 -11.85 5.53 4.60
C GLU A 58 -11.25 6.94 4.62
N ASP A 59 -10.17 7.11 5.38
CA ASP A 59 -9.49 8.38 5.58
C ASP A 59 -7.98 8.14 5.52
N SER A 60 -7.39 8.47 4.37
CA SER A 60 -5.96 8.47 4.13
C SER A 60 -5.52 9.81 3.59
N GLN A 61 -4.29 10.19 3.93
CA GLN A 61 -3.71 11.45 3.50
C GLN A 61 -2.23 11.29 3.18
N ILE A 62 -1.76 12.16 2.30
CA ILE A 62 -0.33 12.35 2.05
C ILE A 62 0.09 13.62 2.78
N GLU A 63 0.97 13.46 3.76
CA GLU A 63 1.54 14.56 4.55
C GLU A 63 2.95 14.87 4.05
N HIS A 64 3.25 16.16 3.83
CA HIS A 64 4.62 16.61 3.62
C HIS A 64 5.34 16.78 4.95
N ARG A 65 6.58 16.31 5.06
CA ARG A 65 7.42 16.46 6.24
C ARG A 65 8.58 17.41 5.93
N ASP A 66 8.47 18.64 6.43
CA ASP A 66 9.45 19.70 6.15
C ASP A 66 10.88 19.35 6.61
N LYS A 67 11.02 18.61 7.72
CA LYS A 67 12.34 18.27 8.29
C LYS A 67 13.09 17.25 7.44
N GLU A 68 12.39 16.22 7.00
CA GLU A 68 12.93 15.13 6.18
C GLU A 68 12.88 15.45 4.67
N ASN A 69 12.18 16.53 4.29
CA ASN A 69 11.92 16.95 2.92
C ASN A 69 11.37 15.80 2.06
N ASP A 70 10.38 15.10 2.59
CA ASP A 70 9.71 14.00 1.91
C ASP A 70 8.20 13.99 2.17
N ASN A 71 7.49 13.09 1.48
CA ASN A 71 6.07 12.88 1.63
C ASN A 71 5.82 11.49 2.23
N ILE A 72 4.84 11.41 3.12
CA ILE A 72 4.41 10.14 3.72
C ILE A 72 2.91 9.93 3.48
N TYR A 73 2.57 8.69 3.15
CA TYR A 73 1.21 8.21 3.21
C TYR A 73 0.90 7.86 4.66
N LYS A 74 -0.26 8.30 5.13
CA LYS A 74 -0.78 8.01 6.45
C LYS A 74 -2.24 7.58 6.36
N ALA A 75 -2.58 6.50 7.06
CA ALA A 75 -3.97 6.07 7.22
C ALA A 75 -4.19 5.49 8.62
N ASN A 76 -5.44 5.53 9.09
CA ASN A 76 -5.85 4.82 10.30
C ASN A 76 -6.94 3.80 9.95
N TRP A 77 -6.77 2.57 10.43
CA TRP A 77 -7.81 1.56 10.39
C TRP A 77 -7.95 0.95 11.78
N LYS A 78 -9.05 1.25 12.48
CA LYS A 78 -9.40 0.66 13.79
C LYS A 78 -8.28 0.76 14.84
N GLY A 79 -7.53 1.86 14.86
CA GLY A 79 -6.41 2.04 15.79
C GLY A 79 -5.10 1.38 15.36
N PHE A 80 -5.03 0.89 14.12
CA PHE A 80 -3.78 0.60 13.42
C PHE A 80 -3.45 1.79 12.53
N GLU A 81 -2.33 2.45 12.81
CA GLU A 81 -1.83 3.53 11.96
C GLU A 81 -0.87 2.94 10.93
N LEU A 82 -1.09 3.24 9.66
CA LEU A 82 -0.23 2.82 8.56
C LEU A 82 0.57 4.03 8.07
N TYR A 83 1.86 3.82 7.89
CA TYR A 83 2.79 4.81 7.36
C TYR A 83 3.59 4.20 6.22
N ALA A 84 3.77 4.94 5.14
CA ALA A 84 4.65 4.54 4.05
C ALA A 84 5.24 5.76 3.37
N LYS A 85 6.46 5.63 2.84
CA LYS A 85 7.04 6.68 2.00
C LYS A 85 6.21 6.85 0.73
N VAL A 86 6.04 8.09 0.27
CA VAL A 86 5.48 8.38 -1.05
C VAL A 86 6.60 8.65 -2.04
N GLY A 87 6.54 7.95 -3.17
CA GLY A 87 7.42 8.10 -4.33
C GLY A 87 6.96 9.27 -5.19
N LYS A 88 6.96 9.09 -6.51
CA LYS A 88 6.41 10.11 -7.42
C LYS A 88 4.90 10.25 -7.22
N SER A 89 4.39 11.48 -7.24
CA SER A 89 2.96 11.76 -7.12
C SER A 89 2.33 11.13 -5.86
N ASP A 90 1.57 10.05 -6.02
CA ASP A 90 0.81 9.32 -5.01
C ASP A 90 1.19 7.81 -4.97
N TRP A 91 2.39 7.47 -5.42
CA TRP A 91 2.91 6.11 -5.34
C TRP A 91 3.33 5.80 -3.91
N VAL A 92 2.67 4.82 -3.28
CA VAL A 92 2.91 4.40 -1.91
C VAL A 92 3.93 3.27 -1.89
N SER A 93 4.97 3.41 -1.08
CA SER A 93 5.98 2.38 -0.88
C SER A 93 5.35 1.09 -0.35
N ASN A 94 5.71 -0.04 -0.93
CA ASN A 94 5.31 -1.35 -0.43
C ASN A 94 6.02 -1.71 0.88
N SER A 95 7.06 -0.95 1.26
CA SER A 95 7.59 -0.94 2.63
C SER A 95 6.69 -0.10 3.52
N VAL A 96 5.86 -0.76 4.32
CA VAL A 96 4.84 -0.13 5.18
C VAL A 96 5.23 -0.33 6.64
N SER A 97 5.15 0.74 7.42
CA SER A 97 5.21 0.71 8.87
C SER A 97 3.79 0.69 9.43
N VAL A 98 3.48 -0.24 10.33
CA VAL A 98 2.20 -0.32 11.01
C VAL A 98 2.40 -0.08 12.50
N ALA A 99 1.75 0.93 13.06
CA ALA A 99 1.81 1.27 14.48
C ALA A 99 0.50 0.96 15.20
N THR A 100 0.56 0.40 16.42
CA THR A 100 -0.64 0.19 17.25
C THR A 100 -0.30 0.06 18.75
N ASN A 101 -1.34 -0.02 19.59
CA ASN A 101 -1.18 -0.21 21.03
C ASN A 101 -0.93 -1.68 21.39
N LYS A 102 -0.05 -1.94 22.38
CA LYS A 102 0.29 -3.31 22.84
C LYS A 102 -0.92 -4.17 23.24
N LYS A 103 -2.02 -3.56 23.67
CA LYS A 103 -3.25 -4.26 24.06
C LYS A 103 -3.88 -5.07 22.93
N VAL A 104 -3.47 -4.83 21.68
CA VAL A 104 -3.86 -5.64 20.52
C VAL A 104 -3.56 -7.13 20.72
N PHE A 105 -2.52 -7.48 21.49
CA PHE A 105 -2.13 -8.87 21.75
C PHE A 105 -2.91 -9.51 22.90
N GLU A 106 -3.56 -8.71 23.74
CA GLU A 106 -4.37 -9.17 24.87
C GLU A 106 -5.82 -9.47 24.42
N ASP A 107 -6.35 -8.71 23.45
CA ASP A 107 -7.69 -8.89 22.91
C ASP A 107 -7.70 -9.79 21.67
N LYS A 108 -8.49 -10.87 21.73
CA LYS A 108 -8.57 -11.86 20.64
C LYS A 108 -9.06 -11.27 19.32
N THR A 109 -9.99 -10.32 19.38
CA THR A 109 -10.55 -9.69 18.17
C THR A 109 -9.53 -8.78 17.50
N SER A 110 -8.86 -7.95 18.30
CA SER A 110 -7.82 -7.02 17.86
C SER A 110 -6.60 -7.78 17.33
N TYR A 111 -6.21 -8.87 17.98
CA TYR A 111 -5.14 -9.75 17.48
C TYR A 111 -5.49 -10.38 16.12
N LYS A 112 -6.74 -10.81 15.91
CA LYS A 112 -7.20 -11.30 14.61
C LYS A 112 -7.15 -10.21 13.54
N GLN A 113 -7.50 -8.97 13.89
CA GLN A 113 -7.40 -7.82 13.00
C GLN A 113 -5.94 -7.52 12.63
N TYR A 114 -5.05 -7.52 13.63
CA TYR A 114 -3.60 -7.40 13.45
C TYR A 114 -3.06 -8.45 12.49
N ARG A 115 -3.32 -9.74 12.75
CA ARG A 115 -2.88 -10.85 11.90
C ARG A 115 -3.31 -10.64 10.45
N LYS A 116 -4.57 -10.23 10.24
CA LYS A 116 -5.12 -10.04 8.90
C LYS A 116 -4.52 -8.81 8.19
N LEU A 117 -4.29 -7.72 8.92
CA LEU A 117 -3.62 -6.54 8.37
C LEU A 117 -2.19 -6.87 7.93
N MET A 118 -1.41 -7.52 8.80
CA MET A 118 -0.05 -7.93 8.48
C MET A 118 0.00 -8.88 7.29
N GLU A 119 -0.90 -9.87 7.23
CA GLU A 119 -1.01 -10.76 6.08
C GLU A 119 -1.22 -9.98 4.78
N CYS A 120 -2.16 -9.02 4.77
CA CYS A 120 -2.47 -8.24 3.58
C CYS A 120 -1.29 -7.34 3.16
N VAL A 121 -0.67 -6.64 4.10
CA VAL A 121 0.49 -5.78 3.83
C VAL A 121 1.68 -6.60 3.30
N ILE A 122 1.96 -7.76 3.89
CA ILE A 122 3.03 -8.67 3.44
C ILE A 122 2.73 -9.20 2.02
N ARG A 123 1.47 -9.55 1.72
CA ARG A 123 1.07 -9.99 0.37
C ARG A 123 1.21 -8.89 -0.69
N ILE A 124 0.99 -7.63 -0.31
CA ILE A 124 1.23 -6.49 -1.20
C ILE A 124 2.73 -6.31 -1.44
N ALA A 125 3.53 -6.44 -0.39
CA ALA A 125 4.99 -6.33 -0.44
C ALA A 125 5.65 -7.44 -1.27
N ASP A 126 5.28 -8.70 -1.04
CA ASP A 126 5.77 -9.84 -1.80
C ASP A 126 4.63 -10.81 -2.13
N PRO A 127 4.00 -10.67 -3.31
CA PRO A 127 2.89 -11.53 -3.71
C PRO A 127 3.30 -12.98 -4.01
N LYS A 128 4.61 -13.30 -4.01
CA LYS A 128 5.11 -14.66 -4.27
C LYS A 128 5.16 -15.52 -3.00
N LEU A 129 5.05 -14.92 -1.82
CA LEU A 129 5.04 -15.66 -0.56
C LEU A 129 3.75 -16.48 -0.42
N THR A 130 3.91 -17.71 0.05
CA THR A 130 2.80 -18.56 0.43
C THR A 130 2.20 -18.10 1.77
N ILE A 131 0.94 -18.45 2.03
CA ILE A 131 0.28 -18.13 3.31
C ILE A 131 1.05 -18.74 4.50
N GLU A 132 1.63 -19.93 4.35
CA GLU A 132 2.43 -20.55 5.40
C GLU A 132 3.72 -19.76 5.72
N GLU A 133 4.41 -19.26 4.69
CA GLU A 133 5.58 -18.39 4.87
C GLU A 133 5.21 -17.08 5.56
N ILE A 134 4.08 -16.48 5.16
CA ILE A 134 3.54 -15.27 5.77
C ILE A 134 3.20 -15.51 7.25
N ASP A 135 2.51 -16.61 7.57
CA ASP A 135 2.13 -16.95 8.93
C ASP A 135 3.35 -17.15 9.84
N LYS A 136 4.45 -17.74 9.31
CA LYS A 136 5.73 -17.86 10.01
C LYS A 136 6.37 -16.51 10.27
N LEU A 137 6.35 -15.59 9.29
CA LEU A 137 6.87 -14.23 9.45
C LEU A 137 6.12 -13.47 10.55
N ILE A 138 4.79 -13.61 10.59
CA ILE A 138 3.96 -12.92 11.59
C ILE A 138 4.13 -13.54 12.98
N ALA A 139 4.18 -14.87 13.10
CA ALA A 139 4.38 -15.55 14.39
C ALA A 139 5.71 -15.17 15.05
N LYS A 140 6.81 -15.17 14.28
CA LYS A 140 8.11 -14.68 14.76
C LYS A 140 8.05 -13.20 15.19
N GLY A 141 7.20 -12.40 14.55
CA GLY A 141 6.82 -11.04 14.98
C GLY A 141 6.41 -10.96 16.44
N VAL A 142 5.50 -11.85 16.85
CA VAL A 142 4.94 -11.90 18.21
C VAL A 142 5.98 -12.35 19.22
N ASP A 143 6.76 -13.39 18.91
CA ASP A 143 7.73 -13.97 19.84
C ASP A 143 8.89 -13.00 20.17
N GLU A 144 9.33 -12.17 19.21
CA GLU A 144 10.37 -11.16 19.45
C GLU A 144 9.87 -9.94 20.25
N ASN A 145 8.55 -9.74 20.38
CA ASN A 145 7.96 -8.71 21.24
C ASN A 145 8.01 -9.06 22.73
N GLU A 146 8.40 -10.29 23.09
CA GLU A 146 8.60 -10.69 24.48
C GLU A 146 9.92 -10.18 25.09
N SER A 147 10.72 -9.38 24.35
CA SER A 147 11.93 -8.75 24.89
C SER A 147 11.59 -7.61 25.86
N PRO A 148 11.94 -7.72 27.17
CA PRO A 148 11.51 -6.78 28.18
C PRO A 148 12.49 -5.61 28.25
N ASN A 149 12.13 -4.47 27.65
CA ASN A 149 12.33 -3.13 28.21
C ASN A 149 12.12 -2.05 27.14
N THR A 150 11.23 -1.09 27.47
CA THR A 150 11.00 0.27 26.95
C THR A 150 9.58 0.52 26.47
N TYR A 151 9.03 1.66 26.87
CA TYR A 151 7.64 2.10 26.73
C TYR A 151 7.08 2.15 25.29
N ASP A 152 7.92 1.94 24.28
CA ASP A 152 7.59 1.71 22.87
C ASP A 152 8.55 0.63 22.35
N PHE A 153 8.02 -0.39 21.66
CA PHE A 153 8.79 -1.48 21.04
C PHE A 153 8.50 -1.51 19.55
N GLY A 154 9.53 -1.51 18.70
CA GLY A 154 9.37 -1.72 17.26
C GLY A 154 10.18 -2.91 16.81
N TYR A 155 9.65 -3.71 15.90
CA TYR A 155 10.44 -4.71 15.18
C TYR A 155 10.26 -4.54 13.68
N ASP A 156 11.38 -4.62 12.98
CA ASP A 156 11.41 -4.62 11.53
C ASP A 156 11.32 -6.05 10.99
N ARG A 157 10.58 -6.23 9.90
CA ARG A 157 10.51 -7.48 9.15
C ARG A 157 10.84 -7.22 7.70
N TYR A 158 12.00 -7.72 7.29
CA TYR A 158 12.34 -7.82 5.88
C TYR A 158 11.46 -8.90 5.26
N VAL A 159 10.69 -8.52 4.24
CA VAL A 159 9.73 -9.42 3.57
C VAL A 159 10.32 -9.84 2.24
N GLY A 160 10.33 -11.16 1.99
CA GLY A 160 10.83 -11.74 0.75
C GLY A 160 12.35 -11.98 0.73
N LYS A 161 12.85 -12.43 -0.43
CA LYS A 161 14.30 -12.58 -0.69
C LYS A 161 14.98 -11.25 -1.01
N ASP A 162 14.18 -10.25 -1.38
CA ASP A 162 14.62 -8.91 -1.70
C ASP A 162 14.71 -8.08 -0.41
N LYS A 163 15.91 -7.61 -0.05
CA LYS A 163 16.14 -6.83 1.17
C LYS A 163 15.68 -5.37 1.05
N THR A 164 15.18 -4.96 -0.11
CA THR A 164 14.74 -3.58 -0.37
C THR A 164 13.33 -3.30 0.16
N ILE A 165 12.52 -4.33 0.45
CA ILE A 165 11.17 -4.18 1.01
C ILE A 165 11.16 -4.59 2.49
N ASN A 166 10.77 -3.65 3.34
CA ASN A 166 10.70 -3.83 4.80
C ASN A 166 9.30 -3.48 5.31
N ILE A 167 8.67 -4.42 6.00
CA ILE A 167 7.46 -4.18 6.78
C ILE A 167 7.87 -3.99 8.23
N SER A 168 7.71 -2.77 8.73
CA SER A 168 8.02 -2.45 10.13
C SER A 168 6.74 -2.50 10.96
N PHE A 169 6.81 -3.05 12.17
CA PHE A 169 5.70 -3.03 13.10
C PHE A 169 6.13 -2.35 14.40
N ILE A 170 5.38 -1.32 14.77
CA ILE A 170 5.65 -0.47 15.91
C ILE A 170 4.53 -0.66 16.93
N ILE A 171 4.90 -1.06 18.13
CA ILE A 171 4.01 -1.22 19.27
C ILE A 171 4.31 -0.12 20.25
N THR A 172 3.31 0.68 20.55
CA THR A 172 3.42 1.72 21.57
C THR A 172 2.55 1.37 22.79
N ASP A 173 3.01 1.73 23.99
CA ASP A 173 2.17 1.68 25.20
C ASP A 173 1.43 3.01 25.44
N ARG A 174 1.62 3.98 24.54
CA ARG A 174 1.01 5.31 24.66
C ARG A 174 -0.43 5.24 24.14
N LYS A 175 -1.31 5.90 24.89
CA LYS A 175 -2.73 6.07 24.57
C LYS A 175 -2.95 7.35 23.80
#